data_AF-A0A7Z1AVF4-F1
#
_entry.id   AF-A0A7Z1AVF4-F1
#
_cell.length_a   1.000
_cell.length_b   1.000
_cell.length_c   1.000
_cell.angle_alpha   90.00
_cell.angle_beta   90.00
_cell.angle_gamma   90.00
#
_symmetry.space_group_name_H-M   'P 1'
#
loop_
_entity.id
_entity.type
_entity.pdbx_description
1 polymer ?
#
loop_
_entity_poly.entity_id
_entity_poly.type
_entity_poly.pdbx_seq_one_letter_code
_entity_poly.pdbx_strand_id
1 'polypeptide(L)'
;MSLDHVAVFRAAWDSQEVTRCALAPLAVNEVLAARYTVDPAVTFTRTMLWDLEVRKARRPDLFIPWVVAAGSARVWGGDDVFVRASRQRLWLEPERYGLVLERTHLDHERQAVTFIGTGEIPGPDGEILRGTGQALFHVEHSVGGTENAPTNRWRIAHLTGGVDERLVRVFAAIDADPWLPEYVEIYVRDVLGARLERRS
;
A
#
# COMPACT_ATOMS: atom_id res chain seq x y z
N MET A 1 -14.00 12.17 18.98
CA MET A 1 -14.56 11.03 18.23
C MET A 1 -13.42 10.33 17.51
N SER A 2 -13.36 9.00 17.56
CA SER A 2 -12.42 8.21 16.76
C SER A 2 -12.76 8.36 15.27
N LEU A 3 -11.76 8.41 14.39
CA LEU A 3 -11.95 8.47 12.94
C LEU A 3 -12.41 7.09 12.44
N ASP A 4 -13.55 7.03 11.76
CA ASP A 4 -13.93 5.83 11.00
C ASP A 4 -13.22 5.83 9.64
N HIS A 5 -12.10 5.10 9.57
CA HIS A 5 -11.25 5.06 8.39
C HIS A 5 -11.97 4.45 7.19
N VAL A 6 -12.79 3.41 7.42
CA VAL A 6 -13.51 2.72 6.35
C VAL A 6 -14.58 3.63 5.78
N ALA A 7 -15.35 4.32 6.62
CA ALA A 7 -16.36 5.27 6.17
C ALA A 7 -15.73 6.43 5.39
N VAL A 8 -14.60 6.98 5.86
CA VAL A 8 -13.89 8.07 5.15
C VAL A 8 -13.38 7.61 3.79
N PHE A 9 -12.75 6.43 3.73
CA PHE A 9 -12.31 5.87 2.44
C PHE A 9 -13.49 5.66 1.49
N ARG A 10 -14.60 5.05 1.96
CA ARG A 10 -15.79 4.82 1.14
C ARG A 10 -16.40 6.12 0.62
N ALA A 11 -16.54 7.13 1.48
CA ALA A 11 -17.06 8.43 1.07
C ALA A 11 -16.20 9.07 -0.03
N ALA A 12 -14.87 9.01 0.09
CA ALA A 12 -13.98 9.47 -0.98
C ALA A 12 -14.11 8.61 -2.25
N TRP A 13 -14.15 7.28 -2.09
CA TRP A 13 -14.25 6.33 -3.21
C TRP A 13 -15.56 6.46 -4.00
N ASP A 14 -16.65 6.83 -3.35
CA ASP A 14 -17.96 6.97 -4.00
C ASP A 14 -18.16 8.38 -4.59
N SER A 15 -17.27 9.33 -4.29
CA SER A 15 -17.30 10.69 -4.84
C SER A 15 -16.91 10.73 -6.32
N GLN A 16 -17.53 11.66 -7.06
CA GLN A 16 -17.16 11.98 -8.45
C GLN A 16 -16.04 13.04 -8.53
N GLU A 17 -15.67 13.67 -7.42
CA GLU A 17 -14.67 14.74 -7.34
C GLU A 17 -13.25 14.23 -7.01
N VAL A 18 -13.02 12.94 -7.18
CA VAL A 18 -11.74 12.28 -6.89
C VAL A 18 -11.22 11.53 -8.10
N THR A 19 -9.91 11.34 -8.18
CA THR A 19 -9.33 10.36 -9.10
C THR A 19 -9.30 9.00 -8.43
N ARG A 20 -10.03 8.03 -8.98
CA ARG A 20 -10.12 6.67 -8.43
C ARG A 20 -9.34 5.70 -9.29
N CYS A 21 -8.45 4.94 -8.68
CA CYS A 21 -7.76 3.86 -9.37
C CYS A 21 -7.90 2.58 -8.55
N ALA A 22 -8.31 1.50 -9.20
CA ALA A 22 -8.30 0.15 -8.65
C ALA A 22 -7.44 -0.72 -9.56
N LEU A 23 -6.50 -1.44 -8.97
CA LEU A 23 -5.76 -2.47 -9.70
C LEU A 23 -6.61 -3.74 -9.79
N ALA A 24 -6.38 -4.53 -10.84
CA ALA A 24 -6.96 -5.85 -10.95
C ALA A 24 -6.52 -6.72 -9.74
N PRO A 25 -7.41 -7.54 -9.17
CA PRO A 25 -7.02 -8.47 -8.12
C PRO A 25 -5.89 -9.40 -8.59
N LEU A 26 -4.74 -9.32 -7.94
CA LEU A 26 -3.54 -10.08 -8.31
C LEU A 26 -3.55 -11.46 -7.64
N ALA A 27 -3.69 -12.53 -8.43
CA ALA A 27 -3.57 -13.90 -7.94
C ALA A 27 -2.09 -14.26 -7.67
N VAL A 28 -1.65 -14.12 -6.42
CA VAL A 28 -0.23 -14.17 -6.05
C VAL A 28 0.43 -15.49 -6.45
N ASN A 29 -0.22 -16.62 -6.16
CA ASN A 29 0.33 -17.95 -6.47
C ASN A 29 0.42 -18.23 -7.98
N GLU A 30 -0.52 -17.72 -8.77
CA GLU A 30 -0.50 -17.89 -10.23
C GLU A 30 0.68 -17.14 -10.85
N VAL A 31 0.86 -15.87 -10.45
CA VAL A 31 1.98 -15.06 -10.93
C VAL A 31 3.31 -15.64 -10.46
N LEU A 32 3.41 -16.06 -9.19
CA LEU A 32 4.62 -16.70 -8.66
C LEU A 32 4.99 -17.96 -9.46
N ALA A 33 4.02 -18.85 -9.72
CA ALA A 33 4.25 -20.09 -10.46
C ALA A 33 4.62 -19.85 -11.94
N ALA A 34 3.98 -18.86 -12.57
CA ALA A 34 4.19 -18.56 -13.98
C ALA A 34 5.52 -17.83 -14.24
N ARG A 35 5.89 -16.89 -13.36
CA ARG A 35 6.92 -15.88 -13.65
C ARG A 35 8.19 -16.02 -12.83
N TYR A 36 8.21 -16.87 -11.80
CA TYR A 36 9.34 -16.94 -10.89
C TYR A 36 9.84 -18.37 -10.67
N THR A 37 11.14 -18.48 -10.44
CA THR A 37 11.76 -19.65 -9.83
C THR A 37 11.99 -19.32 -8.35
N VAL A 38 11.49 -20.19 -7.46
CA VAL A 38 11.52 -19.99 -6.00
C VAL A 38 12.16 -21.20 -5.33
N ASP A 39 13.12 -20.97 -4.45
CA ASP A 39 13.82 -22.02 -3.70
C ASP A 39 14.03 -21.64 -2.22
N PRO A 40 13.49 -22.39 -1.25
CA PRO A 40 12.56 -23.51 -1.44
C PRO A 40 11.24 -23.06 -2.06
N ALA A 41 10.44 -24.01 -2.57
CA ALA A 41 9.14 -23.71 -3.14
C ALA A 41 8.23 -23.01 -2.10
N VAL A 42 7.65 -21.88 -2.50
CA VAL A 42 6.69 -21.10 -1.69
C VAL A 42 5.32 -21.16 -2.34
N THR A 43 4.29 -21.43 -1.53
CA THR A 43 2.89 -21.20 -1.88
C THR A 43 2.34 -20.20 -0.86
N PHE A 44 1.97 -19.01 -1.30
CA PHE A 44 1.38 -18.01 -0.42
C PHE A 44 0.06 -18.51 0.11
N THR A 45 -0.13 -18.33 1.41
CA THR A 45 -1.45 -18.42 2.00
C THR A 45 -2.07 -17.02 2.19
N ARG A 46 -3.39 -16.96 2.37
CA ARG A 46 -4.11 -15.73 2.72
C ARG A 46 -3.57 -15.14 4.02
N THR A 47 -3.26 -15.99 5.00
CA THR A 47 -2.60 -15.57 6.25
C THR A 47 -1.24 -14.93 6.00
N MET A 48 -0.39 -15.50 5.14
CA MET A 48 0.91 -14.91 4.79
C MET A 48 0.76 -13.56 4.08
N LEU A 49 -0.20 -13.46 3.14
CA LEU A 49 -0.45 -12.22 2.43
C LEU A 49 -0.98 -11.12 3.38
N TRP A 50 -1.75 -11.49 4.40
CA TRP A 50 -2.17 -10.56 5.44
C TRP A 50 -1.02 -10.12 6.35
N ASP A 51 -0.17 -11.06 6.80
CA ASP A 51 1.04 -10.73 7.57
C ASP A 51 1.94 -9.75 6.81
N LEU A 52 2.10 -9.94 5.49
CA LEU A 52 2.78 -9.00 4.61
C LEU A 52 2.14 -7.60 4.64
N GLU A 53 0.82 -7.50 4.47
CA GLU A 53 0.13 -6.19 4.50
C GLU A 53 0.30 -5.46 5.84
N VAL A 54 0.21 -6.19 6.97
CA VAL A 54 0.44 -5.64 8.32
C VAL A 54 1.88 -5.14 8.48
N ARG A 55 2.88 -5.93 8.08
CA ARG A 55 4.30 -5.53 8.14
C ARG A 55 4.59 -4.34 7.26
N LYS A 56 4.09 -4.33 6.03
CA LYS A 56 4.22 -3.21 5.08
C LYS A 56 3.57 -1.94 5.62
N ALA A 57 2.40 -2.05 6.25
CA ALA A 57 1.74 -0.90 6.88
C ALA A 57 2.62 -0.26 7.95
N ARG A 58 3.33 -1.07 8.75
CA ARG A 58 4.24 -0.61 9.82
C ARG A 58 5.62 -0.17 9.36
N ARG A 59 6.18 -0.81 8.34
CA ARG A 59 7.57 -0.60 7.89
C ARG A 59 7.64 -0.43 6.38
N PRO A 60 6.93 0.55 5.79
CA PRO A 60 6.91 0.67 4.35
C PRO A 60 8.27 1.03 3.76
N ASP A 61 9.18 1.62 4.56
CA ASP A 61 10.58 1.86 4.18
C ASP A 61 11.35 0.57 3.87
N LEU A 62 10.93 -0.58 4.40
CA LEU A 62 11.53 -1.89 4.12
C LEU A 62 10.79 -2.64 3.01
N PHE A 63 9.47 -2.48 2.92
CA PHE A 63 8.64 -3.29 2.02
C PHE A 63 8.31 -2.61 0.69
N ILE A 64 8.36 -1.28 0.59
CA ILE A 64 8.11 -0.55 -0.66
C ILE A 64 9.21 0.48 -0.95
N PRO A 65 10.50 0.06 -1.00
CA PRO A 65 11.63 0.98 -1.17
C PRO A 65 11.61 1.74 -2.50
N TRP A 66 10.90 1.26 -3.54
CA TRP A 66 10.67 2.04 -4.74
C TRP A 66 9.74 3.24 -4.52
N VAL A 67 8.88 3.22 -3.49
CA VAL A 67 7.94 4.31 -3.15
C VAL A 67 8.45 5.13 -1.98
N VAL A 68 8.92 4.49 -0.90
CA VAL A 68 9.32 5.14 0.36
C VAL A 68 10.84 5.22 0.47
N ALA A 69 11.37 6.41 0.80
CA ALA A 69 12.78 6.58 1.07
C ALA A 69 13.20 5.75 2.29
N ALA A 70 14.33 5.03 2.15
CA ALA A 70 14.88 4.18 3.20
C ALA A 70 15.05 4.94 4.53
N GLY A 71 14.60 4.31 5.63
CA GLY A 71 14.69 4.86 6.98
C GLY A 71 13.81 6.09 7.27
N SER A 72 12.98 6.54 6.31
CA SER A 72 12.15 7.73 6.50
C SER A 72 10.82 7.48 7.21
N ALA A 73 10.42 6.21 7.36
CA ALA A 73 9.14 5.86 7.95
C ALA A 73 9.16 6.06 9.48
N ARG A 74 8.17 6.80 9.97
CA ARG A 74 7.87 6.99 11.39
C ARG A 74 6.46 6.52 11.64
N VAL A 75 6.24 5.77 12.71
CA VAL A 75 4.92 5.23 13.09
C VAL A 75 4.70 5.44 14.59
N TRP A 76 3.50 5.89 14.96
CA TRP A 76 3.11 6.08 16.36
C TRP A 76 1.60 5.90 16.54
N GLY A 77 1.15 5.57 17.76
CA GLY A 77 -0.24 5.22 18.05
C GLY A 77 -0.39 3.79 18.55
N GLY A 78 -1.60 3.24 18.47
CA GLY A 78 -1.90 1.88 18.93
C GLY A 78 -1.56 0.80 17.90
N ASP A 79 -1.94 -0.45 18.18
CA ASP A 79 -1.60 -1.63 17.37
C ASP A 79 -2.39 -1.72 16.05
N ASP A 80 -3.69 -1.42 16.10
CA ASP A 80 -4.54 -1.50 14.90
C ASP A 80 -4.83 -0.12 14.31
N VAL A 81 -4.79 0.93 15.15
CA VAL A 81 -5.00 2.32 14.73
C VAL A 81 -3.78 3.15 15.07
N PHE A 82 -3.09 3.61 14.03
CA PHE A 82 -1.85 4.37 14.18
C PHE A 82 -1.69 5.42 13.10
N VAL A 83 -0.73 6.30 13.29
CA VAL A 83 -0.28 7.27 12.31
C VAL A 83 1.03 6.82 11.71
N ARG A 84 1.20 7.10 10.42
CA ARG A 84 2.45 6.93 9.71
C ARG A 84 2.84 8.22 9.00
N ALA A 85 4.11 8.56 9.08
CA ALA A 85 4.74 9.59 8.28
C ALA A 85 5.90 8.97 7.50
N SER A 86 6.01 9.25 6.20
CA SER A 86 7.11 8.72 5.39
C SER A 86 7.43 9.67 4.23
N ARG A 87 8.70 9.69 3.79
CA ARG A 87 9.07 10.40 2.57
C ARG A 87 8.79 9.48 1.40
N GLN A 88 7.85 9.86 0.53
CA GLN A 88 7.42 9.07 -0.61
C GLN A 88 7.76 9.76 -1.92
N ARG A 89 8.10 8.98 -2.95
CA ARG A 89 8.16 9.47 -4.33
C ARG A 89 6.79 10.02 -4.72
N LEU A 90 6.78 11.13 -5.44
CA LEU A 90 5.53 11.73 -5.89
C LEU A 90 4.99 10.94 -7.09
N TRP A 91 3.67 10.70 -7.13
CA TRP A 91 3.07 9.89 -8.20
C TRP A 91 3.30 10.47 -9.61
N LEU A 92 3.30 11.80 -9.75
CA LEU A 92 3.49 12.49 -11.03
C LEU A 92 4.93 12.97 -11.28
N GLU A 93 5.78 12.94 -10.26
CA GLU A 93 7.17 13.42 -10.28
C GLU A 93 8.04 12.44 -9.47
N PRO A 94 8.22 11.19 -9.94
CA PRO A 94 8.80 10.09 -9.14
C PRO A 94 10.26 10.33 -8.73
N GLU A 95 10.98 11.24 -9.38
CA GLU A 95 12.32 11.67 -8.99
C GLU A 95 12.36 12.55 -7.72
N ARG A 96 11.20 13.06 -7.28
CA ARG A 96 11.08 13.94 -6.10
C ARG A 96 10.43 13.19 -4.94
N TYR A 97 10.82 13.58 -3.73
CA TYR A 97 10.20 13.08 -2.49
C TYR A 97 9.35 14.16 -1.81
N GLY A 98 8.16 13.77 -1.37
CA GLY A 98 7.27 14.53 -0.49
C GLY A 98 7.05 13.82 0.84
N LEU A 99 6.68 14.58 1.88
CA LEU A 99 6.24 14.00 3.15
C LEU A 99 4.77 13.61 3.05
N VAL A 100 4.48 12.32 3.18
CA VAL A 100 3.11 11.78 3.23
C VAL A 100 2.77 11.42 4.67
N LEU A 101 1.59 11.84 5.11
CA LEU A 101 1.05 11.63 6.46
C LEU A 101 -0.26 10.85 6.34
N GLU A 102 -0.38 9.74 7.05
CA GLU A 102 -1.51 8.83 6.93
C GLU A 102 -2.00 8.38 8.31
N ARG A 103 -3.31 8.43 8.53
CA ARG A 103 -3.98 7.70 9.61
C ARG A 103 -4.33 6.30 9.10
N THR A 104 -3.88 5.29 9.80
CA THR A 104 -3.91 3.89 9.36
C THR A 104 -4.79 3.07 10.29
N HIS A 105 -5.61 2.19 9.70
CA HIS A 105 -6.39 1.19 10.42
C HIS A 105 -6.14 -0.20 9.83
N LEU A 106 -5.80 -1.16 10.69
CA LEU A 106 -5.72 -2.59 10.39
C LEU A 106 -7.03 -3.26 10.79
N ASP A 107 -7.78 -3.75 9.82
CA ASP A 107 -8.98 -4.54 10.04
C ASP A 107 -8.63 -6.02 9.86
N HIS A 108 -8.37 -6.70 10.98
CA HIS A 108 -7.96 -8.11 11.00
C HIS A 108 -9.07 -9.06 10.56
N GLU A 109 -10.34 -8.71 10.79
CA GLU A 109 -11.48 -9.52 10.38
C GLU A 109 -11.65 -9.51 8.86
N ARG A 110 -11.58 -8.31 8.26
CA ARG A 110 -11.68 -8.15 6.80
C ARG A 110 -10.35 -8.37 6.08
N GLN A 111 -9.24 -8.45 6.83
CA GLN A 111 -7.87 -8.43 6.32
C GLN A 111 -7.66 -7.30 5.32
N ALA A 112 -7.95 -6.09 5.79
CA ALA A 112 -7.80 -4.87 5.03
C ALA A 112 -7.03 -3.83 5.83
N VAL A 113 -6.17 -3.08 5.15
CA VAL A 113 -5.52 -1.88 5.68
C VAL A 113 -6.10 -0.67 4.99
N THR A 114 -6.59 0.30 5.76
CA THR A 114 -7.06 1.58 5.24
C THR A 114 -6.12 2.70 5.68
N PHE A 115 -5.63 3.49 4.72
CA PHE A 115 -4.77 4.64 4.93
C PHE A 115 -5.53 5.91 4.52
N ILE A 116 -5.72 6.83 5.46
CA ILE A 116 -6.34 8.13 5.24
C ILE A 116 -5.25 9.20 5.26
N GLY A 117 -4.86 9.68 4.07
CA GLY A 117 -3.93 10.78 3.93
C GLY A 117 -4.46 12.08 4.56
N THR A 118 -3.61 12.79 5.30
CA THR A 118 -3.94 14.08 5.93
C THR A 118 -2.90 15.15 5.59
N GLY A 119 -3.34 16.41 5.50
CA GLY A 119 -2.44 17.54 5.23
C GLY A 119 -1.56 17.91 6.43
N GLU A 120 -2.06 17.65 7.64
CA GLU A 120 -1.34 17.86 8.89
C GLU A 120 -1.70 16.78 9.91
N ILE A 121 -0.78 16.49 10.82
CA ILE A 121 -1.01 15.58 11.95
C ILE A 121 -0.07 15.91 13.10
N PRO A 122 -0.50 15.81 14.38
CA PRO A 122 0.42 15.88 15.50
C PRO A 122 1.42 14.72 15.44
N GLY A 123 2.70 15.06 15.48
CA GLY A 123 3.82 14.14 15.63
C GLY A 123 3.82 13.47 17.01
N PRO A 124 4.72 12.49 17.22
CA PRO A 124 4.82 11.77 18.48
C PRO A 124 5.20 12.65 19.68
N ASP A 125 5.81 13.81 19.42
CA ASP A 125 6.18 14.85 20.38
C ASP A 125 5.12 15.97 20.51
N GLY A 126 4.02 15.87 19.75
CA GLY A 126 2.98 16.89 19.69
C GLY A 126 3.24 18.02 18.68
N GLU A 127 4.40 18.07 18.03
CA GLU A 127 4.68 19.05 16.96
C GLU A 127 3.80 18.76 15.74
N ILE A 128 3.21 19.78 15.12
CA ILE A 128 2.39 19.59 13.93
C ILE A 128 3.29 19.31 12.72
N LEU A 129 3.20 18.09 12.20
CA LEU A 129 3.80 17.72 10.92
C LEU A 129 2.88 18.15 9.77
N ARG A 130 3.47 18.59 8.65
CA ARG A 130 2.75 19.04 7.46
C ARG A 130 3.18 18.26 6.23
N GLY A 131 2.22 17.64 5.55
CA GLY A 131 2.44 16.88 4.33
C GLY A 131 2.88 17.80 3.19
N THR A 132 3.66 17.27 2.25
CA THR A 132 4.23 18.05 1.15
C THR A 132 4.32 17.25 -0.14
N GLY A 133 4.31 17.96 -1.27
CA GLY A 133 4.73 17.43 -2.57
C GLY A 133 3.65 16.78 -3.43
N GLN A 134 2.56 16.27 -2.88
CA GLN A 134 1.47 15.73 -3.69
C GLN A 134 0.09 15.92 -3.06
N ALA A 135 -0.95 15.76 -3.89
CA ALA A 135 -2.34 15.77 -3.46
C ALA A 135 -2.59 14.71 -2.38
N LEU A 136 -3.56 14.99 -1.50
CA LEU A 136 -4.01 14.00 -0.52
C LEU A 136 -4.65 12.81 -1.22
N PHE A 137 -4.49 11.63 -0.65
CA PHE A 137 -5.13 10.43 -1.14
C PHE A 137 -5.49 9.49 0.01
N HIS A 138 -6.42 8.59 -0.26
CA HIS A 138 -6.79 7.51 0.64
C HIS A 138 -6.55 6.18 -0.07
N VAL A 139 -6.06 5.19 0.65
CA VAL A 139 -5.70 3.89 0.10
C VAL A 139 -6.39 2.79 0.89
N GLU A 140 -6.87 1.77 0.20
CA GLU A 140 -7.25 0.49 0.81
C GLU A 140 -6.44 -0.63 0.16
N HIS A 141 -5.73 -1.39 0.99
CA HIS A 141 -5.19 -2.69 0.59
C HIS A 141 -6.03 -3.77 1.25
N SER A 142 -6.41 -4.81 0.52
CA SER A 142 -7.10 -5.94 1.13
C SER A 142 -6.66 -7.27 0.55
N VAL A 143 -6.78 -8.29 1.38
CA VAL A 143 -6.53 -9.67 0.98
C VAL A 143 -7.87 -10.29 0.57
N GLY A 144 -7.96 -10.73 -0.68
CA GLY A 144 -9.07 -11.50 -1.23
C GLY A 144 -8.71 -12.98 -1.42
N GLY A 145 -9.61 -13.74 -2.05
CA GLY A 145 -9.36 -15.16 -2.34
C GLY A 145 -9.44 -16.06 -1.10
N THR A 146 -9.08 -17.34 -1.30
CA THR A 146 -9.11 -18.38 -0.26
C THR A 146 -7.75 -18.51 0.43
N GLU A 147 -7.67 -19.29 1.51
CA GLU A 147 -6.40 -19.53 2.22
C GLU A 147 -5.29 -20.00 1.27
N ASN A 148 -5.58 -20.87 0.30
CA ASN A 148 -4.57 -21.45 -0.59
C ASN A 148 -4.49 -20.77 -1.98
N ALA A 149 -5.38 -19.81 -2.25
CA ALA A 149 -5.39 -19.02 -3.48
C ALA A 149 -5.70 -17.56 -3.15
N PRO A 150 -4.79 -16.86 -2.45
CA PRO A 150 -5.01 -15.49 -2.03
C PRO A 150 -4.82 -14.52 -3.19
N THR A 151 -5.62 -13.46 -3.20
CA THR A 151 -5.48 -12.34 -4.15
C THR A 151 -5.10 -11.06 -3.42
N ASN A 152 -4.10 -10.33 -3.91
CA ASN A 152 -3.85 -8.97 -3.43
C ASN A 152 -4.82 -7.99 -4.13
N ARG A 153 -5.43 -7.08 -3.37
CA ARG A 153 -6.33 -6.04 -3.90
C ARG A 153 -5.88 -4.68 -3.42
N TRP A 154 -5.92 -3.72 -4.33
CA TRP A 154 -5.41 -2.38 -4.10
C TRP A 154 -6.30 -1.31 -4.72
N ARG A 155 -6.64 -0.29 -3.93
CA ARG A 155 -7.50 0.82 -4.34
C ARG A 155 -6.98 2.13 -3.78
N ILE A 156 -7.03 3.20 -4.59
CA ILE A 156 -6.66 4.56 -4.18
C ILE A 156 -7.69 5.59 -4.67
N ALA A 157 -8.00 6.56 -3.81
CA ALA A 157 -8.77 7.74 -4.15
C ALA A 157 -7.90 8.99 -3.90
N HIS A 158 -7.52 9.71 -4.96
CA HIS A 158 -6.83 10.99 -4.84
C HIS A 158 -7.84 12.14 -4.76
N LEU A 159 -7.67 13.00 -3.77
CA LEU A 159 -8.52 14.16 -3.51
C LEU A 159 -8.09 15.35 -4.40
N THR A 160 -8.27 15.19 -5.70
CA THR A 160 -7.84 16.13 -6.75
C THR A 160 -8.90 17.17 -7.15
N GLY A 161 -10.12 17.09 -6.63
CA GLY A 161 -11.24 17.99 -7.00
C GLY A 161 -11.84 17.67 -8.37
N GLY A 162 -11.56 16.48 -8.91
CA GLY A 162 -11.94 16.01 -10.24
C GLY A 162 -10.98 14.91 -10.72
N VAL A 163 -11.30 14.24 -11.82
CA VAL A 163 -10.44 13.18 -12.38
C VAL A 163 -9.17 13.78 -13.00
N ASP A 164 -8.01 13.33 -12.55
CA ASP A 164 -6.70 13.64 -13.13
C ASP A 164 -6.20 12.45 -13.97
N GLU A 165 -6.34 12.58 -15.29
CA GLU A 165 -5.95 11.57 -16.29
C GLU A 165 -4.47 11.18 -16.23
N ARG A 166 -3.59 12.03 -15.67
CA ARG A 166 -2.18 11.69 -15.51
C ARG A 166 -1.99 10.63 -14.44
N LEU A 167 -2.71 10.72 -13.33
CA LEU A 167 -2.70 9.72 -12.26
C LEU A 167 -3.31 8.40 -12.76
N VAL A 168 -4.42 8.46 -13.51
CA VAL A 168 -5.03 7.27 -14.12
C VAL A 168 -4.00 6.49 -14.97
N ARG A 169 -3.20 7.19 -15.79
CA ARG A 169 -2.15 6.56 -16.60
C ARG A 169 -1.03 5.94 -15.75
N VAL A 170 -0.62 6.58 -14.66
CA VAL A 170 0.38 6.02 -13.73
C VAL A 170 -0.10 4.68 -13.17
N PHE A 171 -1.34 4.62 -12.68
CA PHE A 171 -1.87 3.39 -12.10
C PHE A 171 -2.21 2.32 -13.14
N ALA A 172 -2.62 2.71 -14.35
CA ALA A 172 -2.78 1.76 -15.45
C ALA A 172 -1.43 1.09 -15.84
N ALA A 173 -0.32 1.83 -15.80
CA ALA A 173 1.00 1.27 -16.06
C ALA A 173 1.45 0.32 -14.93
N ILE A 174 1.11 0.63 -13.67
CA ILE A 174 1.36 -0.27 -12.53
C ILE A 174 0.51 -1.54 -12.65
N ASP A 175 -0.76 -1.42 -13.03
CA ASP A 175 -1.67 -2.58 -13.22
C ASP A 175 -1.21 -3.52 -14.34
N ALA A 176 -0.60 -2.94 -15.38
CA ALA A 176 -0.08 -3.69 -16.51
C ALA A 176 1.27 -4.38 -16.25
N ASP A 177 1.93 -4.08 -15.11
CA ASP A 177 3.18 -4.75 -14.74
C ASP A 177 2.88 -6.23 -14.44
N PRO A 178 3.46 -7.17 -15.20
CA PRO A 178 3.09 -8.57 -15.08
C PRO A 178 3.85 -9.30 -13.95
N TRP A 179 4.70 -8.58 -13.21
CA TRP A 179 5.48 -9.10 -12.10
C TRP A 179 4.69 -9.00 -10.78
N LEU A 180 5.16 -9.72 -9.77
CA LEU A 180 4.69 -9.47 -8.41
C LEU A 180 5.11 -8.05 -7.99
N PRO A 181 4.25 -7.32 -7.27
CA PRO A 181 4.63 -6.08 -6.62
C PRO A 181 5.84 -6.31 -5.72
N GLU A 182 6.77 -5.35 -5.71
CA GLU A 182 8.06 -5.46 -5.03
C GLU A 182 7.92 -5.90 -3.56
N TYR A 183 6.88 -5.43 -2.85
CA TYR A 183 6.65 -5.81 -1.46
C TYR A 183 6.38 -7.32 -1.27
N VAL A 184 5.73 -7.98 -2.23
CA VAL A 184 5.54 -9.44 -2.21
C VAL A 184 6.87 -10.14 -2.43
N GLU A 185 7.67 -9.66 -3.39
CA GLU A 185 9.00 -10.21 -3.64
C GLU A 185 9.93 -10.08 -2.43
N ILE A 186 9.91 -8.92 -1.77
CA ILE A 186 10.66 -8.65 -0.53
C ILE A 186 10.20 -9.61 0.58
N TYR A 187 8.90 -9.84 0.73
CA TYR A 187 8.40 -10.79 1.73
C TYR A 187 8.92 -12.21 1.50
N VAL A 188 8.94 -12.68 0.26
CA VAL A 188 9.50 -14.00 -0.09
C VAL A 188 10.97 -14.11 0.30
N ARG A 189 11.77 -13.10 -0.05
CA ARG A 189 13.22 -13.11 0.20
C ARG A 189 13.55 -12.92 1.67
N ASP A 190 13.00 -11.89 2.29
CA ASP A 190 13.50 -11.38 3.56
C ASP A 190 12.73 -11.93 4.76
N VAL A 191 11.48 -12.37 4.57
CA VAL A 191 10.64 -12.94 5.63
C VAL A 191 10.53 -14.45 5.53
N LEU A 192 10.27 -14.97 4.33
CA LEU A 192 10.19 -16.43 4.12
C LEU A 192 11.56 -17.08 3.89
N GLY A 193 12.62 -16.28 3.64
CA GLY A 193 13.97 -16.78 3.46
C GLY A 193 14.18 -17.56 2.17
N ALA A 194 13.32 -17.37 1.16
CA ALA A 194 13.39 -18.08 -0.10
C ALA A 194 14.07 -17.24 -1.18
N ARG A 195 14.93 -17.88 -1.97
CA ARG A 195 15.49 -17.27 -3.18
C ARG A 195 14.38 -17.08 -4.20
N LEU A 196 14.34 -15.91 -4.82
CA LEU A 196 13.33 -15.55 -5.82
C LEU A 196 14.01 -14.97 -7.07
N GLU A 197 13.82 -15.61 -8.21
CA GLU A 197 14.38 -15.20 -9.50
C GLU A 197 13.28 -15.07 -10.55
N ARG A 198 13.23 -13.95 -11.26
CA ARG A 198 12.32 -13.75 -12.39
C ARG A 198 12.75 -14.63 -13.57
N ARG A 199 11.79 -15.33 -14.18
CA ARG A 199 12.03 -16.12 -15.41
C ARG A 199 12.08 -15.18 -16.61
N SER A 200 13.05 -15.41 -17.49
CA SER A 200 13.16 -14.70 -18.77
C SER A 200 12.11 -15.17 -19.77
#